data_AF-A0A3C1GK03-F1
#
_entry.id   AF-A0A3C1GK03-F1
#
_cell.length_a   1.000
_cell.length_b   1.000
_cell.length_c   1.000
_cell.angle_alpha   90.00
_cell.angle_beta   90.00
_cell.angle_gamma   90.00
#
_symmetry.space_group_name_H-M   'P 1'
#
loop_
_entity.id
_entity.type
_entity.pdbx_description
1 polymer ?
#
loop_
_entity_poly.entity_id
_entity_poly.type
_entity_poly.pdbx_seq_one_letter_code
_entity_poly.pdbx_strand_id
1 'polypeptide(L)'
;RAAEQLARDGGFSHVIFGHTHLARDLPLASGARYLNSGTWADLLQFPKDILSGSQSDVRDKLRHFCEDAANSRLERYIVFTPTFVRLDVTGDGRVARAELLDYTGPESL
;
A
#
# COMPACT_ATOMS: atom_id res chain seq x y z
N ARG A 1 4.33 -4.10 13.94
CA ARG A 1 4.87 -4.82 15.12
C ARG A 1 5.85 -5.96 14.77
N ALA A 2 5.95 -6.43 13.51
CA ALA A 2 7.06 -7.31 13.06
C ALA A 2 8.28 -6.52 12.53
N ALA A 3 8.07 -5.51 11.68
CA ALA A 3 9.15 -4.69 11.13
C ALA A 3 9.99 -3.99 12.22
N GLU A 4 9.32 -3.51 13.27
CA GLU A 4 9.95 -2.93 14.44
C GLU A 4 10.85 -3.92 15.20
N GLN A 5 10.42 -5.18 15.30
CA GLN A 5 11.21 -6.22 15.95
C GLN A 5 12.44 -6.57 15.12
N LEU A 6 12.28 -6.75 13.81
CA LEU A 6 13.40 -6.97 12.89
C LEU A 6 14.43 -5.83 12.96
N ALA A 7 13.97 -4.58 12.96
CA ALA A 7 14.86 -3.44 13.06
C ALA A 7 15.71 -3.46 14.34
N ARG A 8 15.09 -3.70 15.50
CA ARG A 8 15.80 -3.74 16.78
C ARG A 8 16.70 -4.96 16.95
N ASP A 9 16.15 -6.15 16.71
CA ASP A 9 16.83 -7.41 17.04
C ASP A 9 17.84 -7.80 15.95
N GLY A 10 17.55 -7.43 14.70
CA GLY A 10 18.40 -7.71 13.54
C GLY A 10 19.35 -6.56 13.15
N GLY A 11 19.21 -5.39 13.76
CA GLY A 11 20.07 -4.23 13.47
C GLY A 11 19.86 -3.61 12.08
N PHE A 12 18.68 -3.79 11.47
CA PHE A 12 18.38 -3.26 10.14
C PHE A 12 17.98 -1.78 10.20
N SER A 13 18.55 -0.97 9.32
CA SER A 13 18.17 0.45 9.16
C SER A 13 16.92 0.65 8.30
N HIS A 14 16.61 -0.31 7.43
CA HIS A 14 15.45 -0.28 6.54
C HIS A 14 14.82 -1.67 6.50
N VAL A 15 13.49 -1.75 6.61
CA VAL A 15 12.73 -3.01 6.55
C VAL A 15 11.65 -2.87 5.47
N ILE A 16 11.70 -3.74 4.46
CA ILE A 16 10.82 -3.70 3.29
C ILE A 16 9.95 -4.96 3.26
N PHE A 17 8.63 -4.81 3.18
CA PHE A 17 7.65 -5.90 3.05
C PHE A 17 6.71 -5.72 1.85
N GLY A 18 5.94 -6.76 1.49
CA GLY A 18 5.03 -6.73 0.34
C GLY A 18 3.72 -7.54 0.48
N HIS A 19 3.15 -7.68 1.69
CA HIS A 19 2.01 -8.58 1.92
C HIS A 19 0.64 -7.89 2.05
N THR A 20 0.56 -6.73 2.69
CA THR A 20 -0.72 -6.09 3.03
C THR A 20 -1.39 -5.38 1.85
N HIS A 21 -0.78 -5.43 0.66
CA HIS A 21 -1.16 -4.69 -0.55
C HIS A 21 -1.21 -3.16 -0.39
N LEU A 22 -0.84 -2.67 0.79
CA LEU A 22 -0.98 -1.29 1.19
C LEU A 22 0.38 -0.63 1.21
N ALA A 23 0.62 0.24 0.22
CA ALA A 23 1.84 1.01 0.11
C ALA A 23 2.03 1.87 1.36
N ARG A 24 3.22 1.79 1.96
CA ARG A 24 3.55 2.49 3.22
C ARG A 24 5.01 2.91 3.22
N ASP A 25 5.24 4.10 3.76
CA ASP A 25 6.55 4.63 4.08
C ASP A 25 6.44 5.32 5.43
N LEU A 26 7.02 4.71 6.45
CA LEU A 26 6.85 5.12 7.84
C LEU A 26 8.16 5.03 8.62
N PRO A 27 8.45 5.99 9.50
CA PRO A 27 9.51 5.83 10.49
C PRO A 27 9.12 4.75 11.52
N LEU A 28 10.11 4.01 12.01
CA LEU A 28 10.00 3.06 13.12
C LEU A 28 10.54 3.70 14.41
N ALA A 29 10.08 3.23 15.57
CA ALA A 29 10.48 3.77 16.87
C ALA A 29 11.97 3.51 17.18
N SER A 30 12.52 2.43 16.62
CA SER A 30 13.95 2.11 16.59
C SER A 30 14.82 3.10 15.81
N GLY A 31 14.23 4.05 15.08
CA GLY A 31 14.94 4.96 14.19
C GLY A 31 15.17 4.40 12.77
N ALA A 32 14.82 3.13 12.54
CA ALA A 32 14.80 2.54 11.21
C ALA A 32 13.61 3.03 10.38
N ARG A 33 13.59 2.69 9.09
CA ARG A 33 12.47 3.01 8.18
C ARG A 33 11.75 1.74 7.74
N TYR A 34 10.42 1.77 7.76
CA TYR A 34 9.58 0.70 7.25
C TYR A 34 8.95 1.11 5.93
N LEU A 35 9.14 0.27 4.92
CA LEU A 35 8.54 0.43 3.60
C LEU A 35 7.69 -0.80 3.28
N ASN A 36 6.55 -0.56 2.63
CA ASN A 36 5.75 -1.60 2.01
C ASN A 36 5.45 -1.18 0.59
N SER A 37 5.82 -2.01 -0.39
CA SER A 37 5.63 -1.72 -1.81
C SER A 37 4.18 -1.88 -2.28
N GLY A 38 3.26 -2.19 -1.38
CA GLY A 38 1.87 -2.44 -1.71
C GLY A 38 1.71 -3.73 -2.52
N THR A 39 1.04 -3.64 -3.65
CA THR A 39 0.77 -4.77 -4.54
C THR A 39 0.87 -4.38 -6.01
N TRP A 40 1.04 -5.38 -6.85
CA TRP A 40 1.01 -5.28 -8.32
C TRP A 40 -0.22 -6.04 -8.87
N ALA A 41 -1.25 -6.20 -8.04
CA ALA A 41 -2.53 -6.78 -8.41
C ALA A 41 -3.62 -5.71 -8.42
N ASP A 42 -4.68 -5.97 -9.19
CA ASP A 42 -5.91 -5.21 -9.13
C ASP A 42 -6.50 -5.25 -7.71
N LEU A 43 -6.87 -4.07 -7.20
CA LEU A 43 -7.50 -3.94 -5.90
C LEU A 43 -8.97 -3.54 -6.06
N LEU A 44 -9.83 -4.15 -5.26
CA LEU A 44 -11.20 -3.69 -5.10
C LEU A 44 -11.22 -2.53 -4.11
N GLN A 45 -11.52 -1.33 -4.60
CA GLN A 45 -11.68 -0.15 -3.76
C GLN A 45 -13.12 -0.04 -3.26
N PHE A 46 -13.27 -0.10 -1.93
CA PHE A 46 -14.55 0.18 -1.30
C PHE A 46 -14.94 1.66 -1.49
N PRO A 47 -16.18 1.96 -1.93
CA PRO A 47 -16.62 3.33 -2.15
C PRO A 47 -16.56 4.16 -0.85
N LYS A 48 -15.70 5.18 -0.84
CA LYS A 48 -15.43 5.98 0.37
C LYS A 48 -16.65 6.77 0.84
N ASP A 49 -17.55 7.11 -0.08
CA ASP A 49 -18.76 7.87 0.19
C ASP A 49 -19.83 7.06 0.97
N ILE A 50 -19.69 5.73 1.03
CA ILE A 50 -20.44 4.88 1.97
C ILE A 50 -20.00 5.15 3.42
N LEU A 51 -18.77 5.63 3.65
CA LEU A 51 -18.23 5.86 4.99
C LEU A 51 -18.56 7.25 5.57
N SER A 52 -19.15 8.17 4.79
CA SER A 52 -19.24 9.59 5.18
C SER A 52 -20.60 10.26 4.93
N GLY A 53 -21.69 9.49 4.81
CA GLY A 53 -23.04 10.01 4.50
C GLY A 53 -24.07 9.89 5.63
N SER A 54 -25.30 10.35 5.38
CA SER A 54 -26.44 10.09 6.26
C SER A 54 -26.86 8.62 6.23
N GLN A 55 -27.54 8.11 7.26
CA GLN A 55 -27.84 6.67 7.37
C GLN A 55 -28.68 6.13 6.19
N SER A 56 -29.61 6.91 5.64
CA SER A 56 -30.39 6.53 4.45
C SER A 56 -29.50 6.44 3.22
N ASP A 57 -28.68 7.45 2.97
CA ASP A 57 -27.82 7.52 1.78
C ASP A 57 -26.75 6.42 1.79
N VAL A 58 -26.20 6.13 2.97
CA VAL A 58 -25.22 5.06 3.16
C VAL A 58 -25.81 3.69 2.86
N ARG A 59 -27.04 3.41 3.31
CA ARG A 59 -27.71 2.12 3.04
C ARG A 59 -27.96 1.91 1.55
N ASP A 60 -28.39 2.94 0.85
CA ASP A 60 -28.70 2.85 -0.57
C ASP A 60 -27.43 2.64 -1.41
N LYS A 61 -26.33 3.32 -1.06
CA LYS A 61 -25.02 3.14 -1.71
C LYS A 61 -24.40 1.77 -1.43
N LEU A 62 -24.51 1.30 -0.18
CA LEU A 62 -24.05 -0.04 0.18
C LEU A 62 -24.86 -1.12 -0.55
N ARG A 63 -26.18 -0.95 -0.66
CA ARG A 63 -27.04 -1.86 -1.44
C ARG A 63 -26.60 -1.92 -2.89
N HIS A 64 -26.38 -0.78 -3.54
CA HIS A 64 -25.88 -0.74 -4.92
C HIS A 64 -24.52 -1.44 -5.07
N PHE A 65 -23.58 -1.19 -4.16
CA PHE A 65 -22.28 -1.88 -4.18
C PHE A 65 -22.43 -3.41 -4.07
N CYS A 66 -23.30 -3.90 -3.17
CA CYS A 66 -23.58 -5.32 -3.03
C CYS A 66 -24.26 -5.90 -4.29
N GLU A 67 -25.18 -5.17 -4.90
CA GLU A 67 -25.84 -5.59 -6.15
C GLU A 67 -24.83 -5.67 -7.30
N ASP A 68 -23.93 -4.70 -7.44
CA ASP A 68 -22.87 -4.73 -8.45
C ASP A 68 -21.90 -5.90 -8.20
N ALA A 69 -21.51 -6.15 -6.94
CA ALA A 69 -20.69 -7.31 -6.60
C ALA A 69 -21.38 -8.65 -6.90
N ALA A 70 -22.66 -8.78 -6.58
CA ALA A 70 -23.43 -10.00 -6.82
C ALA A 70 -23.63 -10.30 -8.31
N ASN A 71 -23.59 -9.28 -9.15
CA ASN A 71 -23.74 -9.40 -10.61
C ASN A 71 -22.41 -9.24 -11.36
N SER A 72 -21.27 -9.33 -10.67
CA SER A 72 -19.92 -9.23 -11.27
C SER A 72 -19.64 -7.91 -12.02
N ARG A 73 -20.31 -6.81 -11.66
CA ARG A 73 -20.10 -5.47 -12.25
C ARG A 73 -19.08 -4.67 -11.44
N LEU A 74 -17.87 -5.21 -11.32
CA LEU A 74 -16.85 -4.69 -10.41
C LEU A 74 -15.84 -3.73 -11.05
N GLU A 75 -15.88 -3.56 -12.37
CA GLU A 75 -14.86 -2.85 -13.14
C GLU A 75 -14.63 -1.42 -12.64
N ARG A 76 -15.70 -0.73 -12.25
CA ARG A 76 -15.65 0.64 -11.72
C ARG A 76 -15.02 0.74 -10.31
N TYR A 77 -14.92 -0.38 -9.61
CA TYR A 77 -14.35 -0.47 -8.26
C TYR A 77 -12.92 -1.02 -8.30
N ILE A 78 -12.45 -1.48 -9.46
CA ILE A 78 -11.09 -1.96 -9.63
C ILE A 78 -10.15 -0.75 -9.77
N VAL A 79 -9.11 -0.74 -8.94
CA VAL A 79 -8.02 0.23 -9.03
C VAL A 79 -6.70 -0.51 -9.17
N PHE A 80 -5.87 -0.03 -10.09
CA PHE A 80 -4.51 -0.52 -10.30
C PHE A 80 -3.52 0.62 -10.10
N THR A 81 -2.89 0.66 -8.94
CA THR A 81 -1.90 1.68 -8.56
C THR A 81 -0.64 1.01 -8.04
N PRO A 82 0.16 0.38 -8.93
CA PRO A 82 1.36 -0.33 -8.52
C PRO A 82 2.41 0.64 -7.98
N THR A 83 3.13 0.22 -6.94
CA THR A 83 4.24 0.98 -6.36
C THR A 83 5.46 0.08 -6.18
N PHE A 84 6.63 0.68 -6.05
CA PHE A 84 7.87 -0.04 -5.80
C PHE A 84 8.75 0.73 -4.82
N VAL A 85 9.71 0.04 -4.21
CA VAL A 85 10.69 0.64 -3.32
C VAL A 85 12.02 0.71 -4.05
N ARG A 86 12.57 1.93 -4.20
CA ARG A 86 13.93 2.14 -4.70
C ARG A 86 14.88 2.30 -3.52
N LEU A 87 15.98 1.56 -3.55
CA LEU A 87 17.09 1.69 -2.61
C LEU A 87 18.37 2.01 -3.37
N ASP A 88 18.96 3.16 -3.08
CA ASP A 88 20.30 3.49 -3.57
C ASP A 88 21.29 3.04 -2.49
N VAL A 89 22.11 2.05 -2.81
CA VAL A 89 23.07 1.44 -1.89
C VAL A 89 24.48 1.88 -2.25
N THR A 90 25.21 2.39 -1.27
CA THR A 90 26.61 2.81 -1.43
C THR A 90 27.55 1.61 -1.51
N GLY A 91 28.79 1.83 -1.97
CA GLY A 91 29.79 0.77 -2.13
C GLY A 91 30.17 0.04 -0.83
N ASP A 92 29.86 0.61 0.34
CA ASP A 92 30.04 0.01 1.67
C ASP A 92 28.79 -0.72 2.18
N GLY A 93 27.76 -0.88 1.35
CA GLY A 93 26.54 -1.63 1.66
C GLY A 93 25.51 -0.86 2.49
N ARG A 94 25.69 0.45 2.70
CA ARG A 94 24.70 1.30 3.39
C ARG A 94 23.67 1.85 2.41
N VAL A 95 22.45 2.08 2.90
CA VAL A 95 21.40 2.74 2.11
C VAL A 95 21.61 4.25 2.17
N ALA A 96 21.92 4.88 1.04
CA ALA A 96 21.99 6.34 0.90
C ALA A 96 20.62 6.97 0.67
N ARG A 97 19.73 6.27 -0.05
CA ARG A 97 18.37 6.73 -0.36
C ARG A 97 17.41 5.56 -0.33
N ALA A 98 16.22 5.80 0.22
CA ALA A 98 15.11 4.87 0.21
C ALA A 98 13.82 5.62 -0.09
N GLU A 99 13.06 5.16 -1.08
CA GLU A 99 11.82 5.81 -1.52
C GLU A 99 10.79 4.79 -1.94
N LEU A 100 9.53 5.08 -1.62
CA LEU A 100 8.36 4.42 -2.18
C LEU A 100 7.85 5.29 -3.35
N LEU A 101 7.78 4.70 -4.54
CA LEU A 101 7.47 5.40 -5.79
C LEU A 101 6.33 4.71 -6.53
N ASP A 102 5.54 5.50 -7.27
CA ASP A 102 4.51 4.98 -8.18
C ASP A 102 5.18 4.37 -9.41
N TYR A 103 4.68 3.21 -9.85
CA TYR A 103 5.09 2.59 -11.10
C TYR A 103 4.17 3.06 -12.22
N THR A 104 4.70 3.83 -13.16
CA THR A 104 3.97 4.33 -14.35
C THR A 104 4.48 3.75 -15.67
N GLY A 105 5.51 2.90 -15.61
CA GLY A 105 6.08 2.17 -16.75
C GLY A 105 7.57 1.87 -16.56
N PRO A 106 8.24 1.28 -17.57
CA PRO A 106 9.68 0.98 -17.50
C PRO A 106 10.57 2.20 -17.23
N GLU A 107 10.13 3.38 -17.67
CA GLU A 107 10.82 4.67 -17.46
C GLU A 107 10.88 5.09 -15.97
N SER A 108 10.06 4.47 -15.11
CA SER A 108 10.05 4.73 -13.67
C SER A 108 11.20 4.06 -12.92
N LEU A 109 11.93 3.13 -13.55
CA LEU A 109 12.94 2.27 -12.91
C LEU A 109 14.37 2.86 -12.95
#